data_AF-A0A7C1SUF1-F1
#
_entry.id   AF-A0A7C1SUF1-F1
#
_cell.length_a   1.000
_cell.length_b   1.000
_cell.length_c   1.000
_cell.angle_alpha   90.00
_cell.angle_beta   90.00
_cell.angle_gamma   90.00
#
_symmetry.space_group_name_H-M   'P 1'
#
loop_
_entity.id
_entity.type
_entity.pdbx_description
1 polymer ?
#
loop_
_entity_poly.entity_id
_entity_poly.type
_entity_poly.pdbx_seq_one_letter_code
_entity_poly.pdbx_strand_id
1 'polypeptide(L)' 'MGIFETGDMVGLDVTYGAMMAMYHETGDSRWYPPLLLRRKVKAGHLGRKTGKGWYEYNADGSKKN' A
#
# COMPACT_ATOMS: atom_id res chain seq x y z
N MET A 1 -9.26 11.31 -7.00
CA MET A 1 -8.74 9.98 -6.62
C MET A 1 -9.08 9.74 -5.16
N GLY A 2 -9.52 8.52 -4.83
CA GLY A 2 -9.76 8.13 -3.45
C GLY A 2 -8.48 7.71 -2.72
N ILE A 3 -8.53 7.64 -1.39
CA ILE A 3 -7.35 7.31 -0.56
C ILE A 3 -6.65 6.00 -0.97
N PHE A 4 -7.43 4.98 -1.37
CA PHE A 4 -6.88 3.70 -1.82
C PHE A 4 -6.17 3.81 -3.18
N GLU A 5 -6.74 4.58 -4.11
CA GLU A 5 -6.13 4.78 -5.42
C GLU A 5 -4.84 5.61 -5.31
N THR A 6 -4.83 6.62 -4.44
CA THR A 6 -3.62 7.39 -4.14
C THR A 6 -2.56 6.51 -3.47
N GLY A 7 -2.95 5.62 -2.55
CA GLY A 7 -2.03 4.65 -1.94
C GLY A 7 -1.37 3.72 -2.97
N ASP A 8 -2.15 3.23 -3.93
CA ASP A 8 -1.62 2.40 -5.02
C ASP A 8 -0.71 3.17 -5.99
N MET A 9 -0.88 4.49 -6.11
CA MET A 9 0.03 5.34 -6.88
C MET A 9 1.37 5.54 -6.15
N VAL A 10 1.33 5.80 -4.85
CA VAL A 10 2.54 5.98 -4.01
C VAL A 10 3.32 4.67 -3.88
N GLY A 11 2.61 3.57 -3.65
CA GLY A 11 3.19 2.27 -3.36
C GLY A 11 2.83 1.79 -1.95
N LEU A 12 2.19 0.62 -1.86
CA LEU A 12 1.73 0.09 -0.57
C LEU A 12 2.88 -0.33 0.36
N ASP A 13 4.02 -0.71 -0.19
CA ASP A 13 5.26 -0.95 0.54
C ASP A 13 5.84 0.32 1.17
N VAL A 14 5.76 1.46 0.48
CA VAL A 14 6.21 2.75 0.99
C VAL A 14 5.33 3.16 2.18
N THR A 15 4.00 3.06 2.03
CA THR A 15 3.07 3.33 3.13
C THR A 15 3.32 2.39 4.31
N TYR A 16 3.52 1.10 4.06
CA TYR A 16 3.83 0.12 5.09
C TYR A 16 5.14 0.45 5.82
N GLY A 17 6.20 0.82 5.10
CA GLY A 17 7.48 1.22 5.66
C GLY A 17 7.37 2.47 6.54
N ALA A 18 6.65 3.49 6.08
CA ALA A 18 6.42 4.71 6.86
C ALA A 18 5.66 4.42 8.17
N MET A 19 4.61 3.58 8.12
CA MET A 19 3.86 3.17 9.31
C MET A 19 4.73 2.37 10.28
N MET A 20 5.54 1.42 9.78
CA MET A 20 6.47 0.65 10.62
C MET A 20 7.56 1.53 11.25
N ALA A 21 8.09 2.52 10.52
CA ALA A 21 9.05 3.47 11.05
C ALA A 21 8.44 4.26 12.23
N MET A 22 7.24 4.82 12.03
CA MET A 22 6.51 5.51 13.10
C MET A 22 6.23 4.59 14.30
N TYR A 23 5.85 3.33 14.06
CA TYR A 23 5.62 2.35 15.12
C TYR A 23 6.91 2.06 15.90
N HIS A 24 8.04 1.90 15.22
CA HIS A 24 9.32 1.64 15.86
C HIS A 24 9.86 2.83 16.65
N GLU A 25 9.60 4.06 16.19
CA GLU A 25 10.03 5.28 16.88
C GLU A 25 9.15 5.62 18.09
N THR A 26 7.84 5.45 17.96
CA THR A 26 6.87 5.89 18.99
C THR A 26 6.43 4.78 19.94
N GLY A 27 6.51 3.52 19.51
CA GLY A 27 5.93 2.37 20.21
C GLY A 27 4.38 2.35 20.21
N ASP A 28 3.72 3.30 19.56
CA ASP A 28 2.27 3.46 19.60
C ASP A 28 1.59 2.53 18.59
N SER A 29 0.71 1.66 19.08
CA SER A 29 -0.01 0.66 18.28
C SER A 29 -0.90 1.25 17.20
N ARG A 30 -1.25 2.55 17.25
CA ARG A 30 -1.98 3.25 16.18
C ARG A 30 -1.20 3.31 14.87
N TRP A 31 0.14 3.29 14.95
CA TRP A 31 1.00 3.23 13.77
C TRP A 31 1.24 1.81 13.28
N TYR A 32 0.81 0.79 14.02
CA TYR A 32 0.98 -0.58 13.58
C TYR A 32 0.19 -0.84 12.30
N PRO A 33 0.82 -1.28 11.20
CA PRO A 33 0.15 -1.39 9.92
C PRO A 33 -1.03 -2.39 9.96
N PRO A 34 -2.21 -2.03 9.42
CA PRO A 34 -3.36 -2.91 9.37
C PRO A 34 -3.08 -4.24 8.69
N LEU A 35 -3.76 -5.31 9.13
CA LEU A 35 -3.56 -6.66 8.60
C LEU A 35 -3.76 -6.73 7.07
N LEU A 36 -4.73 -5.99 6.52
CA LEU A 36 -4.99 -5.96 5.08
C LEU A 36 -3.82 -5.37 4.29
N LEU A 37 -3.23 -4.27 4.77
CA LEU A 37 -2.06 -3.65 4.14
C LEU A 37 -0.87 -4.62 4.17
N ARG A 38 -0.62 -5.25 5.32
CA ARG A 38 0.45 -6.25 5.51
C ARG A 38 0.32 -7.43 4.56
N ARG A 39 -0.89 -7.97 4.40
CA ARG A 39 -1.17 -9.09 3.48
C ARG A 39 -0.89 -8.70 2.03
N LYS A 40 -1.27 -7.48 1.60
CA LYS A 40 -1.01 -7.00 0.24
C LYS A 40 0.49 -6.83 -0.03
N VAL A 41 1.22 -6.19 0.89
CA VAL A 41 2.68 -6.03 0.77
C VAL A 41 3.37 -7.40 0.73
N LYS A 42 2.98 -8.34 1.61
CA LYS A 42 3.53 -9.70 1.60
C LYS A 42 3.24 -10.46 0.30
N ALA A 43 2.11 -10.18 -0.35
CA ALA A 43 1.74 -10.76 -1.64
C ALA A 43 2.39 -10.06 -2.84
N GLY A 44 3.19 -9.00 -2.65
CA GLY A 44 3.76 -8.20 -3.74
C GLY A 44 2.73 -7.35 -4.49
N HIS A 45 1.54 -7.15 -3.93
CA HIS A 45 0.53 -6.25 -4.47
C HIS A 45 0.83 -4.82 -4.00
N LEU A 46 1.75 -4.14 -4.69
CA LEU A 46 2.28 -2.85 -4.26
C LEU A 46 1.60 -1.64 -4.91
N GLY A 47 0.58 -1.84 -5.74
CA GLY A 47 -0.12 -0.77 -6.44
C GLY A 47 0.17 -0.75 -7.94
N ARG A 48 0.22 0.44 -8.53
CA ARG A 48 0.38 0.65 -9.98
C ARG A 48 1.68 0.04 -10.50
N LYS A 49 2.77 0.15 -9.73
CA LYS A 49 4.11 -0.34 -10.12
C LYS A 49 4.20 -1.86 -10.28
N THR A 50 3.28 -2.62 -9.68
CA THR A 50 3.19 -4.09 -9.80
C THR A 50 1.94 -4.54 -10.55
N GLY A 51 1.18 -3.62 -11.14
CA GLY A 51 -0.08 -3.91 -11.82
C GLY A 51 -1.24 -4.29 -10.88
N LYS A 52 -1.03 -4.31 -9.56
CA LYS A 52 -2.03 -4.75 -8.57
C LYS A 52 -1.75 -4.19 -7.18
N GLY A 53 -2.78 -3.60 -6.55
CA GLY A 53 -2.77 -3.08 -5.19
C GLY A 53 -4.14 -3.23 -4.53
N TRP A 54 -4.78 -2.13 -4.14
CA TRP A 54 -6.22 -2.07 -3.86
C TRP A 54 -7.05 -2.32 -5.11
N TYR A 55 -6.60 -1.82 -6.26
CA TYR A 55 -7.18 -2.07 -7.57
C TYR A 55 -6.24 -2.89 -8.47
N GLU A 56 -6.78 -3.43 -9.55
CA GLU A 56 -5.97 -3.96 -10.65
C GLU A 56 -5.66 -2.83 -11.64
N TYR A 57 -4.46 -2.85 -12.19
CA TYR A 57 -3.97 -1.87 -13.14
C TYR A 57 -3.50 -2.55 -14.42
N ASN A 58 -3.80 -1.92 -15.55
CA ASN A 58 -3.31 -2.32 -16.85
C ASN A 58 -1.82 -1.95 -17.00
N ALA A 59 -1.17 -2.44 -18.06
CA ALA A 59 0.25 -2.18 -18.33
C ALA A 59 0.57 -0.68 -18.55
N ASP A 60 -0.42 0.12 -18.96
CA ASP A 60 -0.33 1.57 -19.11
C ASP A 60 -0.55 2.34 -17.78
N GLY A 61 -0.78 1.63 -16.67
CA GLY A 61 -1.05 2.22 -15.35
C GLY A 61 -2.48 2.72 -15.16
N SER A 62 -3.38 2.50 -16.14
CA SER A 62 -4.81 2.78 -15.98
C SER A 62 -5.47 1.74 -15.06
N LYS A 63 -6.49 2.17 -14.31
CA LYS A 63 -7.27 1.25 -13.46
C LYS A 63 -8.06 0.30 -14.37
N LYS A 64 -7.94 -0.99 -14.12
CA LYS A 64 -8.74 -2.03 -14.78
C LYS A 64 -10.15 -2.00 -14.19
N ASN A 65 -11.17 -1.91 -15.05
CA ASN A 65 -12.58 -1.90 -14.67
C ASN A 65 -13.04 -3.24 -14.10
#